data_AF-A0A1B2ELS8-F1
#
_entry.id   AF-A0A1B2ELS8-F1
#
_cell.length_a   1.000
_cell.length_b   1.000
_cell.length_c   1.000
_cell.angle_alpha   90.00
_cell.angle_beta   90.00
_cell.angle_gamma   90.00
#
_symmetry.space_group_name_H-M   'P 1'
#
loop_
_entity.id
_entity.type
_entity.pdbx_description
1 polymer ?
#
loop_
_entity_poly.entity_id
_entity_poly.type
_entity_poly.pdbx_seq_one_letter_code
_entity_poly.pdbx_strand_id
1 'polypeptide(L)'
;MAWHGILIGALTVALLVSGSRDAAAQATPPETLAAQLRLQGYRCDEPVTAQRDAQLSQPDEIVWNLRCGNASYRMRLTPDMAARVEKLD
;
A
#
# COMPACT_ATOMS: atom_id res chain seq x y z
N MET A 1 -36.67 -21.58 -41.92
CA MET A 1 -36.99 -22.95 -41.47
C MET A 1 -36.02 -23.30 -40.35
N ALA A 2 -36.59 -23.64 -39.18
CA ALA A 2 -36.05 -24.40 -38.04
C ALA A 2 -34.56 -24.19 -37.70
N TRP A 3 -34.14 -23.86 -36.47
CA TRP A 3 -34.41 -24.62 -35.25
C TRP A 3 -33.36 -24.05 -34.27
N HIS A 4 -33.73 -23.28 -33.24
CA HIS A 4 -33.54 -23.66 -31.84
C HIS A 4 -34.12 -22.53 -30.97
N GLY A 5 -35.34 -22.75 -30.49
CA GLY A 5 -35.75 -22.21 -29.20
C GLY A 5 -35.13 -23.07 -28.11
N ILE A 6 -34.40 -22.45 -27.19
CA ILE A 6 -34.21 -23.00 -25.85
C ILE A 6 -34.65 -21.91 -24.89
N LEU A 7 -35.84 -22.17 -24.36
CA LEU A 7 -36.43 -21.53 -23.20
C LEU A 7 -35.67 -21.94 -21.94
N ILE A 8 -35.44 -20.96 -21.06
CA ILE A 8 -35.57 -21.05 -19.60
C ILE A 8 -34.77 -22.17 -18.90
N GLY A 9 -33.71 -21.77 -18.23
CA GLY A 9 -33.11 -22.51 -17.12
C GLY A 9 -32.52 -21.53 -16.12
N ALA A 10 -33.33 -21.09 -15.16
CA ALA A 10 -32.85 -20.34 -14.01
C ALA A 10 -31.84 -21.20 -13.24
N LEU A 11 -30.57 -20.77 -13.18
CA LEU A 11 -29.60 -21.30 -12.23
C LEU A 11 -29.01 -20.12 -11.44
N THR A 12 -29.64 -19.83 -10.31
CA THR A 12 -29.10 -18.97 -9.26
C THR A 12 -27.92 -19.68 -8.60
N VAL A 13 -26.71 -19.14 -8.77
CA VAL A 13 -25.62 -19.36 -7.82
C VAL A 13 -25.22 -17.98 -7.29
N ALA A 14 -25.56 -17.73 -6.04
CA ALA A 14 -25.15 -16.55 -5.31
C ALA A 14 -23.61 -16.52 -5.21
N LEU A 15 -22.97 -15.57 -5.91
CA LEU A 15 -21.58 -15.24 -5.68
C LEU A 15 -21.46 -14.44 -4.39
N LEU A 16 -21.42 -15.12 -3.25
CA LEU A 16 -20.86 -14.56 -2.02
C LEU A 16 -19.36 -14.89 -2.02
N VAL A 17 -18.58 -14.13 -2.79
CA VAL A 17 -17.14 -14.10 -2.58
C VAL A 17 -16.92 -13.28 -1.31
N SER A 18 -16.81 -13.97 -0.18
CA SER A 18 -16.27 -13.41 1.05
C SER A 18 -14.79 -13.12 0.79
N GLY A 19 -14.52 -11.98 0.16
CA GLY A 19 -13.18 -11.44 0.10
C GLY A 19 -12.78 -11.07 1.52
N SER A 20 -12.13 -12.00 2.21
CA SER A 20 -11.28 -11.66 3.36
C SER A 20 -10.31 -10.61 2.85
N ARG A 21 -10.59 -9.34 3.14
CA ARG A 21 -9.58 -8.30 3.04
C ARG A 21 -8.62 -8.61 4.17
N ASP A 22 -7.70 -9.55 3.91
CA ASP A 22 -6.47 -9.62 4.67
C ASP A 22 -5.85 -8.24 4.52
N ALA A 23 -6.08 -7.39 5.52
CA ALA A 23 -5.26 -6.23 5.80
C ALA A 23 -3.90 -6.74 6.27
N ALA A 24 -3.26 -7.61 5.46
CA ALA A 24 -1.85 -7.87 5.53
C ALA A 24 -1.23 -6.50 5.30
N ALA A 25 -0.66 -5.94 6.36
CA ALA A 25 0.15 -4.74 6.30
C ALA A 25 1.08 -4.90 5.10
N GLN A 26 0.78 -4.19 4.01
CA GLN A 26 1.48 -4.33 2.75
C GLN A 26 2.95 -4.08 3.06
N ALA A 27 3.76 -5.13 3.03
CA ALA A 27 5.17 -5.03 3.37
C ALA A 27 5.86 -4.33 2.20
N THR A 28 5.85 -3.00 2.20
CA THR A 28 6.59 -2.22 1.22
C THR A 28 8.08 -2.42 1.51
N PRO A 29 8.88 -2.90 0.54
CA PRO A 29 10.31 -3.10 0.76
C PRO A 29 10.98 -1.78 1.16
N PRO A 30 11.87 -1.77 2.19
CA PRO A 30 12.54 -0.55 2.65
C PRO A 30 13.22 0.25 1.54
N GLU A 31 13.80 -0.44 0.54
CA GLU A 31 14.43 0.22 -0.61
C GLU A 31 13.46 1.04 -1.46
N THR A 32 12.20 0.64 -1.56
CA THR A 32 11.21 1.39 -2.36
C THR A 32 10.96 2.76 -1.74
N LEU A 33 10.79 2.79 -0.41
CA LEU A 33 10.58 4.01 0.34
C LEU A 33 11.87 4.84 0.43
N ALA A 34 13.03 4.21 0.52
CA ALA A 34 14.33 4.89 0.47
C ALA A 34 14.60 5.55 -0.89
N ALA A 35 14.29 4.87 -1.99
CA ALA A 35 14.37 5.47 -3.33
C ALA A 35 13.47 6.71 -3.43
N GLN A 36 12.25 6.65 -2.88
CA GLN A 36 11.35 7.80 -2.84
C GLN A 36 11.92 8.97 -2.01
N LEU A 37 12.53 8.70 -0.86
CA LEU A 37 13.25 9.72 -0.08
C LEU A 37 14.33 10.41 -0.93
N ARG A 38 15.15 9.62 -1.63
CA ARG A 38 16.25 10.13 -2.46
C ARG A 38 15.74 10.96 -3.64
N LEU A 39 14.64 10.56 -4.28
CA LEU A 39 13.99 11.34 -5.36
C LEU A 39 13.50 12.71 -4.88
N GLN A 40 13.20 12.84 -3.59
CA GLN A 40 12.81 14.10 -2.96
C GLN A 40 13.98 14.88 -2.36
N GLY A 41 15.21 14.40 -2.51
CA GLY A 41 16.43 15.05 -2.01
C GLY A 41 16.82 14.68 -0.57
N TYR A 42 16.14 13.72 0.06
CA TYR A 42 16.53 13.23 1.38
C TYR A 42 17.59 12.13 1.26
N ARG A 43 18.63 12.20 2.11
CA ARG A 43 19.69 11.19 2.17
C ARG A 43 19.24 9.99 3.00
N CYS A 44 18.90 8.90 2.34
CA CYS A 44 18.67 7.62 3.01
C CYS A 44 19.64 6.61 2.40
N ASP A 45 20.85 6.53 2.92
CA ASP A 45 21.84 5.55 2.47
C ASP A 45 21.66 4.29 3.32
N GLU A 46 21.77 3.11 2.72
CA GLU A 46 21.61 1.81 3.40
C GLU A 46 20.29 1.71 4.20
N PRO A 47 19.14 1.50 3.55
CA PRO A 47 17.86 1.36 4.25
C PRO A 47 17.85 0.08 5.09
N VAL A 48 17.80 0.26 6.41
CA VAL A 48 17.85 -0.83 7.39
C VAL A 48 16.46 -1.39 7.62
N THR A 49 15.49 -0.50 7.92
CA THR A 49 14.10 -0.90 8.17
C THR A 49 13.11 0.10 7.61
N ALA A 50 11.92 -0.39 7.28
CA ALA A 50 10.74 0.42 7.05
C ALA A 50 9.57 -0.24 7.76
N GLN A 51 8.94 0.47 8.69
CA GLN A 51 7.86 -0.05 9.52
C GLN A 51 6.65 0.87 9.39
N ARG A 52 5.50 0.28 9.09
CA ARG A 52 4.24 1.01 9.02
C ARG A 52 3.83 1.42 10.42
N ASP A 53 3.60 2.71 10.61
CA ASP A 53 3.06 3.24 11.85
C ASP A 53 1.55 3.08 11.85
N ALA A 54 1.05 1.98 12.42
CA ALA A 54 -0.37 1.66 12.45
C ALA A 54 -1.19 2.66 13.29
N GLN A 55 -0.55 3.39 14.22
CA GLN A 55 -1.24 4.36 15.06
C GLN A 55 -1.49 5.67 14.32
N LEU A 56 -0.55 6.09 13.48
CA LEU A 56 -0.68 7.31 12.68
C LEU A 56 -1.31 7.08 11.31
N SER A 57 -1.31 5.84 10.82
CA SER A 57 -1.89 5.51 9.52
C SER A 57 -3.43 5.46 9.55
N GLN A 58 -4.03 5.97 8.49
CA GLN A 58 -5.47 6.02 8.22
C GLN A 58 -5.77 5.38 6.85
N PRO A 59 -7.05 5.18 6.45
CA PRO A 59 -7.39 4.59 5.16
C PRO A 59 -6.76 5.31 3.96
N ASP A 60 -6.72 6.64 3.98
CA ASP A 60 -6.18 7.47 2.89
C ASP A 60 -4.80 8.07 3.20
N GLU A 61 -4.19 7.72 4.34
CA GLU A 61 -2.85 8.19 4.69
C GLU A 61 -2.04 7.06 5.31
N ILE A 62 -0.97 6.65 4.64
CA ILE A 62 -0.08 5.61 5.14
C ILE A 62 1.18 6.25 5.71
N VAL A 63 1.47 5.96 6.97
CA VAL A 63 2.67 6.48 7.65
C VAL A 63 3.70 5.38 7.80
N TRP A 64 4.94 5.67 7.38
CA TRP A 64 6.09 4.78 7.45
C TRP A 64 7.19 5.43 8.28
N ASN A 65 7.73 4.70 9.24
CA ASN A 65 8.97 5.05 9.91
C ASN A 65 10.12 4.26 9.25
N LEU A 66 11.01 4.98 8.57
CA LEU A 66 12.20 4.44 7.93
C LEU A 66 13.43 4.68 8.79
N ARG A 67 14.29 3.66 8.90
CA ARG A 67 15.64 3.81 9.43
C ARG A 67 16.64 3.50 8.32
N CYS A 68 17.48 4.48 8.04
CA CYS A 68 18.62 4.39 7.13
C CYS A 68 19.91 4.37 7.98
N GLY A 69 21.05 3.99 7.40
CA GLY A 69 22.32 3.96 8.12
C GLY A 69 22.74 5.33 8.67
N ASN A 70 22.30 6.41 8.01
CA ASN A 70 22.69 7.79 8.31
C ASN A 70 21.60 8.66 8.96
N ALA A 71 20.33 8.24 8.92
CA ALA A 71 19.20 9.06 9.35
C ALA A 71 17.93 8.21 9.57
N SER A 72 17.02 8.71 10.40
CA SER A 72 15.66 8.15 10.51
C SER A 72 14.62 9.14 9.99
N TYR A 73 13.61 8.63 9.29
CA TYR A 73 12.57 9.44 8.63
C TYR A 73 11.18 8.92 8.96
N ARG A 74 10.22 9.83 9.05
CA ARG A 74 8.80 9.53 8.98
C ARG A 74 8.25 10.02 7.66
N MET A 75 7.71 9.11 6.87
CA MET A 75 7.12 9.39 5.58
C MET A 75 5.61 9.18 5.64
N ARG A 76 4.85 10.20 5.24
CA ARG A 76 3.40 10.10 5.04
C ARG A 76 3.09 10.03 3.55
N LEU A 77 2.38 9.00 3.15
CA LEU A 77 1.92 8.76 1.80
C LEU A 77 0.41 8.99 1.76
N THR A 78 -0.01 10.02 1.04
CA THR A 78 -1.41 10.25 0.70
C THR A 78 -1.54 10.09 -0.82
N PRO A 79 -2.56 9.39 -1.33
CA PRO A 79 -2.80 9.28 -2.76
C PRO A 79 -2.78 10.64 -3.46
N ASP A 80 -2.28 10.67 -4.70
CA ASP A 80 -2.21 11.86 -5.56
C ASP A 80 -1.42 13.05 -5.00
N MET A 81 -0.65 12.83 -3.93
CA MET A 81 0.24 13.81 -3.34
C MET A 81 1.68 13.29 -3.25
N ALA A 82 2.64 14.22 -3.28
CA ALA A 82 4.02 13.89 -2.95
C ALA A 82 4.10 13.41 -1.50
N ALA A 83 4.98 12.44 -1.24
CA ALA A 83 5.22 11.96 0.11
C ALA A 83 5.67 13.12 1.01
N ARG A 84 5.06 13.26 2.19
CA ARG A 84 5.50 14.23 3.21
C ARG A 84 6.53 13.57 4.09
N VAL A 85 7.71 14.16 4.21
CA VAL A 85 8.84 13.56 4.92
C VAL A 85 9.28 14.45 6.08
N GLU A 86 9.32 13.85 7.26
CA GLU A 86 9.86 14.45 8.48
C GLU A 86 11.14 13.69 8.87
N LYS A 87 12.21 14.41 9.20
CA LYS A 87 13.40 13.78 9.80
C LYS A 87 13.14 13.57 11.29
N LEU A 88 13.41 12.36 11.77
CA LEU A 88 13.22 12.00 13.17
C LEU A 88 14.48 12.26 13.99
N ASP A 89 15.65 11.89 13.47
CA ASP A 89 16.98 12.16 14.04
C ASP A 89 18.06 12.03 12.94
#